data_AF-A0AA43JPB2-F1
#
_entry.id   AF-A0AA43JPB2-F1
#
_cell.length_a   1.000
_cell.length_b   1.000
_cell.length_c   1.000
_cell.angle_alpha   90.00
_cell.angle_beta   90.00
_cell.angle_gamma   90.00
#
_symmetry.space_group_name_H-M   'P 1'
#
loop_
_entity.id
_entity.type
_entity.pdbx_description
1 polymer ?
#
loop_
_entity_poly.entity_id
_entity_poly.type
_entity_poly.pdbx_seq_one_letter_code
_entity_poly.pdbx_strand_id
1 'polypeptide(L)'
;RADTIDFAHNSERQFAKLLDFYGLDWDYEPTSFVIGYDEAGEPARYFTPDFYLPGEGTYIEITTMNQKLVTKKNRKVRLLAQHHPEVSCRILYQRDYLHLVIKYGLEEPDQNDEMVPPTRMPGAPRIVRLDDDGRWEQPA
;
A
#
# COMPACT_ATOMS: atom_id res chain seq x y z
N ARG A 1 -2.03 -11.28 15.97
CA ARG A 1 -2.69 -9.98 16.27
C ARG A 1 -3.82 -9.69 15.27
N ALA A 2 -3.69 -10.08 14.01
CA ALA A 2 -4.70 -9.88 12.97
C ALA A 2 -6.07 -10.51 13.27
N ASP A 3 -6.12 -11.68 13.91
CA ASP A 3 -7.39 -12.38 14.16
C ASP A 3 -8.32 -11.65 15.16
N THR A 4 -7.83 -10.65 15.89
CA THR A 4 -8.62 -9.86 16.86
C THR A 4 -9.09 -8.51 16.31
N ILE A 5 -8.72 -8.15 15.08
CA ILE A 5 -9.08 -6.87 14.45
C ILE A 5 -10.18 -7.09 13.42
N ASP A 6 -11.15 -6.17 13.39
CA ASP A 6 -12.17 -6.11 12.36
C ASP A 6 -11.68 -5.22 11.21
N PHE A 7 -11.33 -5.86 10.09
CA PHE A 7 -10.80 -5.18 8.91
C PHE A 7 -11.92 -4.82 7.94
N ALA A 8 -11.84 -3.62 7.36
CA ALA A 8 -12.78 -3.15 6.35
C ALA A 8 -12.77 -4.04 5.08
N HIS A 9 -11.61 -4.58 4.71
CA HIS A 9 -11.47 -5.45 3.54
C HIS A 9 -10.66 -6.73 3.81
N ASN A 10 -10.98 -7.82 3.10
CA ASN A 10 -10.24 -9.09 3.22
C ASN A 10 -8.75 -8.95 2.87
N SER A 11 -8.40 -8.07 1.93
CA SER A 11 -7.01 -7.81 1.55
C SER A 11 -6.19 -7.24 2.72
N GLU A 12 -6.79 -6.41 3.58
CA GLU A 12 -6.14 -5.87 4.77
C GLU A 12 -5.90 -6.98 5.80
N ARG A 13 -6.92 -7.82 6.04
CA ARG A 13 -6.78 -8.99 6.92
C ARG A 13 -5.65 -9.93 6.47
N GLN A 14 -5.59 -10.24 5.17
CA GLN A 14 -4.55 -11.10 4.61
C GLN A 14 -3.16 -10.48 4.78
N PHE A 15 -3.02 -9.18 4.56
CA PHE A 15 -1.76 -8.48 4.76
C PHE A 15 -1.34 -8.46 6.24
N ALA A 16 -2.26 -8.19 7.16
CA ALA A 16 -2.00 -8.22 8.59
C ALA A 16 -1.52 -9.61 9.07
N LYS A 17 -2.13 -10.70 8.57
CA LYS A 17 -1.68 -12.07 8.85
C LYS A 17 -0.27 -12.34 8.33
N LEU A 18 0.09 -11.77 7.19
CA LEU A 18 1.43 -11.88 6.64
C LEU A 18 2.47 -11.17 7.52
N LEU A 19 2.14 -9.95 7.96
CA LEU A 19 3.00 -9.20 8.87
C LEU A 19 3.19 -9.95 10.19
N ASP A 20 2.11 -10.49 10.75
CA ASP A 20 2.15 -11.37 11.93
C ASP A 20 3.06 -12.59 11.69
N PHE A 21 2.96 -13.24 10.53
CA PHE A 21 3.78 -14.41 10.18
C PHE A 21 5.28 -14.08 10.13
N TYR A 22 5.64 -12.92 9.57
CA TYR A 22 7.03 -12.45 9.56
C TYR A 22 7.48 -11.79 10.88
N GLY A 23 6.60 -11.70 11.87
CA GLY A 23 6.90 -11.05 13.15
C GLY A 23 7.19 -9.55 13.03
N LEU A 24 6.63 -8.90 12.01
CA LEU A 24 6.75 -7.45 11.83
C LEU A 24 5.73 -6.75 12.72
N ASP A 25 6.15 -5.69 13.40
CA ASP A 25 5.22 -4.82 14.12
C ASP A 25 4.41 -3.97 13.14
N TRP A 26 3.11 -3.85 13.41
CA TRP A 26 2.20 -3.07 12.59
C TRP A 26 1.03 -2.54 13.41
N ASP A 27 0.47 -1.42 12.95
CA ASP A 27 -0.75 -0.83 13.46
C ASP A 27 -1.74 -0.61 12.31
N TYR A 28 -3.02 -0.90 12.55
CA TYR A 28 -4.10 -0.75 11.56
C TYR A 28 -4.77 0.62 11.72
N GLU A 29 -4.84 1.37 10.62
CA GLU A 29 -5.42 2.73 10.54
C GLU A 29 -5.06 3.67 11.72
N PRO A 30 -3.79 3.77 12.17
CA PRO A 30 -3.48 4.45 13.42
C PRO A 30 -3.60 5.98 13.37
N THR A 31 -3.51 6.56 12.17
CA THR A 31 -3.40 8.00 11.98
C THR A 31 -4.18 8.45 10.76
N SER A 32 -4.97 9.53 10.93
CA SER A 32 -5.65 10.21 9.83
C SER A 32 -4.99 11.57 9.56
N PHE A 33 -4.70 11.85 8.29
CA PHE A 33 -4.04 13.06 7.85
C PHE A 33 -4.99 13.96 7.08
N VAL A 34 -4.93 15.27 7.35
CA VAL A 34 -5.64 16.27 6.54
C VAL A 34 -4.90 16.44 5.21
N ILE A 35 -5.56 16.12 4.09
CA ILE A 35 -4.97 16.18 2.74
C ILE A 35 -5.69 17.20 1.84
N GLY A 36 -6.47 18.10 2.42
CA GLY A 36 -7.11 19.19 1.70
C GLY A 36 -7.99 20.04 2.60
N TYR A 37 -8.02 21.33 2.27
CA TYR A 37 -8.76 22.37 2.97
C TYR A 37 -9.83 22.98 2.05
N ASP A 38 -10.88 23.54 2.62
CA ASP A 38 -11.89 24.30 1.88
C ASP A 38 -11.48 25.78 1.68
N GLU A 39 -12.38 26.58 1.10
CA GLU A 39 -12.15 28.01 0.84
C GLU A 39 -12.04 28.84 2.13
N ALA A 40 -12.57 28.34 3.25
CA ALA A 40 -12.46 28.97 4.56
C ALA A 40 -11.16 28.59 5.29
N GLY A 41 -10.37 27.66 4.73
CA GLY A 41 -9.15 27.14 5.33
C GLY A 41 -9.39 26.01 6.33
N GLU A 42 -10.60 25.44 6.37
CA GLU A 42 -10.94 24.35 7.29
C GLU A 42 -10.62 22.98 6.68
N PRO A 43 -10.17 21.98 7.48
CA PRO A 43 -9.94 20.62 7.02
C PRO A 43 -11.18 19.98 6.38
N ALA A 44 -11.13 19.76 5.07
CA ALA A 44 -12.26 19.25 4.29
C ALA A 44 -12.06 17.81 3.79
N ARG A 45 -10.82 17.33 3.74
CA ARG A 45 -10.49 16.00 3.21
C ARG A 45 -9.43 15.32 4.06
N TYR A 46 -9.69 14.06 4.36
CA TYR A 46 -8.82 13.23 5.18
C TYR A 46 -8.35 11.99 4.42
N PHE A 47 -7.17 11.51 4.81
CA PHE A 47 -6.60 10.26 4.35
C PHE A 47 -6.03 9.49 5.54
N THR A 48 -6.54 8.27 5.73
CA THR A 48 -6.07 7.32 6.72
C THR A 48 -5.46 6.16 5.95
N PRO A 49 -4.12 5.99 5.97
CA PRO A 49 -3.50 4.83 5.37
C PRO A 49 -3.90 3.54 6.10
N ASP A 50 -4.02 2.44 5.35
CA ASP A 50 -4.48 1.16 5.90
C ASP A 50 -3.59 0.63 7.05
N PHE A 51 -2.25 0.76 6.93
CA PHE A 51 -1.31 0.27 7.94
C PHE A 51 -0.16 1.25 8.22
N TYR A 52 0.45 1.12 9.40
CA TYR A 52 1.74 1.70 9.76
C TYR A 52 2.70 0.61 10.21
N LEU A 53 3.95 0.68 9.77
CA LEU A 53 5.04 -0.21 10.20
C LEU A 53 6.03 0.60 11.05
N PRO A 54 5.95 0.53 12.40
CA PRO A 54 6.81 1.32 13.28
C PRO A 54 8.30 1.09 13.06
N GLY A 55 8.70 -0.16 12.77
CA GLY A 55 10.10 -0.51 12.51
C GLY A 55 10.70 0.18 11.27
N GLU A 56 9.87 0.52 10.28
CA GLU A 56 10.28 1.24 9.06
C GLU A 56 9.86 2.72 9.05
N GLY A 57 9.12 3.18 10.07
CA GLY A 57 8.56 4.53 10.11
C GLY A 57 7.67 4.87 8.90
N THR A 58 7.02 3.87 8.30
CA THR A 58 6.36 4.01 6.98
C THR A 58 4.90 3.55 7.04
N TYR A 59 4.01 4.32 6.39
CA TYR A 59 2.61 3.95 6.16
C TYR A 59 2.43 3.14 4.88
N ILE A 60 1.50 2.20 4.89
CA ILE A 60 1.17 1.33 3.76
C ILE A 60 -0.31 1.48 3.42
N GLU A 61 -0.59 1.65 2.14
CA GLU A 61 -1.93 1.66 1.55
C GLU A 61 -2.07 0.47 0.59
N ILE A 62 -2.98 -0.45 0.86
CA ILE A 62 -3.22 -1.65 0.05
C ILE A 62 -4.11 -1.30 -1.14
N THR A 63 -3.81 -1.86 -2.31
CA THR A 63 -4.64 -1.69 -3.51
C THR A 63 -4.87 -3.00 -4.26
N THR A 64 -6.11 -3.26 -4.67
CA THR A 64 -6.56 -4.54 -5.25
C THR A 64 -6.56 -4.56 -6.79
N MET A 65 -5.75 -3.71 -7.44
CA MET A 65 -5.60 -3.59 -8.91
C MET A 65 -6.78 -3.05 -9.72
N ASN A 66 -7.93 -2.65 -9.15
CA ASN A 66 -8.89 -1.88 -9.94
C ASN A 66 -8.29 -0.51 -10.32
N GLN A 67 -7.91 -0.35 -11.59
CA GLN A 67 -7.14 0.80 -12.06
C GLN A 67 -7.82 2.15 -11.79
N LYS A 68 -9.16 2.19 -11.78
CA LYS A 68 -9.93 3.40 -11.42
C LYS A 68 -9.77 3.75 -9.93
N LEU A 69 -9.68 2.76 -9.06
CA LEU A 69 -9.47 2.96 -7.61
C LEU A 69 -8.01 3.33 -7.30
N VAL A 70 -7.07 2.73 -8.02
CA VAL A 70 -5.63 3.04 -7.92
C VAL A 70 -5.36 4.51 -8.22
N THR A 71 -6.02 5.11 -9.22
CA THR A 71 -5.85 6.55 -9.53
C THR A 71 -6.32 7.44 -8.37
N LYS A 72 -7.42 7.09 -7.71
CA LYS A 72 -7.93 7.84 -6.54
C LYS A 72 -6.98 7.71 -5.34
N LYS A 73 -6.51 6.49 -5.03
CA LYS A 73 -5.54 6.25 -3.95
C LYS A 73 -4.22 6.99 -4.21
N ASN A 74 -3.68 6.93 -5.44
CA ASN A 74 -2.49 7.70 -5.83
C ASN A 74 -2.67 9.21 -5.66
N ARG A 75 -3.85 9.74 -5.99
CA ARG A 75 -4.14 11.16 -5.76
C ARG A 75 -4.09 11.52 -4.28
N LYS A 76 -4.65 10.67 -3.40
CA LYS A 76 -4.59 10.89 -1.95
C LYS A 76 -3.15 10.85 -1.42
N VAL A 77 -2.34 9.87 -1.83
CA VAL A 77 -0.93 9.78 -1.42
C VAL A 77 -0.12 10.98 -1.92
N ARG A 78 -0.37 11.47 -3.14
CA ARG A 78 0.26 12.70 -3.62
C ARG A 78 -0.12 13.93 -2.80
N LEU A 79 -1.39 14.05 -2.41
CA LEU A 79 -1.84 15.14 -1.54
C LEU A 79 -1.25 15.01 -0.14
N LEU A 80 -1.10 13.79 0.38
CA LEU A 80 -0.39 13.53 1.63
C LEU A 80 1.04 14.04 1.54
N ALA A 81 1.79 13.66 0.51
CA ALA A 81 3.17 14.13 0.32
C ALA A 81 3.28 15.66 0.16
N GLN A 82 2.25 16.32 -0.37
CA GLN A 82 2.21 17.79 -0.48
C GLN A 82 1.94 18.48 0.86
N HIS A 83 1.07 17.91 1.70
CA HIS A 83 0.67 18.52 2.96
C HIS A 83 1.49 18.05 4.17
N HIS A 84 2.09 16.86 4.09
CA HIS A 84 2.85 16.16 5.13
C HIS A 84 4.10 15.51 4.49
N PRO A 85 5.08 16.30 4.02
CA PRO A 85 6.27 15.77 3.35
C PRO A 85 7.13 14.85 4.23
N GLU A 86 7.04 14.98 5.54
CA GLU A 86 7.72 14.14 6.52
C GLU A 86 7.12 12.73 6.65
N VAL A 87 5.92 12.50 6.09
CA VAL A 87 5.21 11.22 6.20
C VAL A 87 5.55 10.32 5.02
N SER A 88 6.26 9.23 5.29
CA SER A 88 6.49 8.19 4.29
C SER A 88 5.26 7.31 4.11
N CYS A 89 4.71 7.25 2.91
CA CYS A 89 3.56 6.40 2.59
C CYS A 89 3.76 5.68 1.26
N ARG A 90 3.56 4.35 1.25
CA ARG A 90 3.74 3.50 0.06
C ARG A 90 2.43 2.80 -0.32
N ILE A 91 2.19 2.63 -1.62
CA ILE A 91 1.06 1.85 -2.13
C ILE A 91 1.54 0.43 -2.44
N LEU A 92 0.88 -0.57 -1.87
CA LEU A 92 1.18 -1.98 -2.08
C LEU A 92 0.05 -2.67 -2.86
N TYR A 93 0.39 -3.33 -3.96
CA TYR A 93 -0.59 -4.08 -4.76
C TYR A 93 -0.83 -5.46 -4.17
N GLN A 94 -2.10 -5.83 -3.99
CA GLN A 94 -2.51 -7.14 -3.47
C GLN A 94 -1.88 -8.29 -4.28
N ARG A 95 -1.90 -8.18 -5.61
CA ARG A 95 -1.37 -9.23 -6.49
C ARG A 95 0.16 -9.34 -6.44
N ASP A 96 0.87 -8.23 -6.24
CA ASP A 96 2.33 -8.25 -6.15
C ASP A 96 2.81 -8.95 -4.86
N TYR A 97 2.02 -8.86 -3.77
CA TYR A 97 2.32 -9.63 -2.55
C TYR A 97 1.95 -11.11 -2.70
N LEU A 98 0.82 -11.45 -3.35
CA LEU A 98 0.44 -12.87 -3.57
C LEU A 98 1.52 -13.62 -4.36
N HIS A 99 2.13 -12.95 -5.34
CA HIS A 99 3.26 -13.51 -6.07
C HIS A 99 4.52 -13.66 -5.19
N LEU A 100 4.74 -12.77 -4.22
CA LEU A 100 5.82 -12.90 -3.24
C LEU A 100 5.59 -14.14 -2.35
N VAL A 101 4.37 -14.31 -1.84
CA VAL A 101 3.97 -15.45 -0.99
C VAL A 101 4.15 -16.79 -1.72
N ILE A 102 3.75 -16.89 -2.98
CA ILE A 102 3.93 -18.11 -3.80
C ILE A 102 5.41 -18.34 -4.12
N LYS A 103 6.14 -17.29 -4.52
CA LYS A 103 7.56 -17.39 -4.93
C LYS A 103 8.50 -17.78 -3.78
N TYR A 104 8.18 -17.39 -2.54
CA TYR A 104 8.94 -17.76 -1.35
C TYR A 104 8.38 -19.01 -0.63
N GLY A 105 7.45 -19.75 -1.27
CA GLY A 105 7.10 -21.12 -0.88
C GLY A 105 6.06 -21.27 0.23
N LEU A 106 5.12 -20.33 0.35
CA LEU A 106 4.11 -20.35 1.41
C LEU A 106 2.78 -21.06 1.02
N GLU A 107 2.56 -21.45 -0.25
CA GLU A 107 1.48 -22.35 -0.71
C GLU A 107 1.72 -22.82 -2.17
N GLU A 108 1.24 -24.01 -2.56
CA GLU A 108 1.26 -24.50 -3.96
C GLU A 108 0.08 -23.91 -4.76
N PRO A 109 0.28 -23.49 -6.02
CA PRO A 109 -0.81 -22.93 -6.84
C PRO A 109 -1.85 -24.00 -7.18
N ASP A 110 -3.13 -23.65 -7.06
CA ASP A 110 -4.25 -24.53 -7.44
C ASP A 110 -4.30 -24.70 -8.97
N GLN A 111 -4.52 -25.93 -9.44
CA GLN A 111 -4.29 -26.35 -10.85
C GLN A 111 -5.24 -25.72 -11.89
N ASN A 112 -6.19 -24.87 -11.46
CA ASN A 112 -7.21 -24.27 -12.31
C ASN A 112 -6.96 -22.79 -12.64
N ASP A 113 -5.90 -22.17 -12.14
CA ASP A 113 -5.54 -20.81 -12.55
C ASP A 113 -4.70 -20.91 -13.84
N GLU A 114 -5.35 -20.84 -15.00
CA GLU A 114 -4.68 -20.72 -16.29
C GLU A 114 -3.75 -19.50 -16.25
N MET A 115 -2.48 -19.79 -15.98
CA MET A 115 -1.38 -18.85 -15.94
C MET A 115 -1.25 -18.17 -17.30
N VAL A 116 -1.79 -16.97 -17.42
CA VAL A 116 -1.26 -15.99 -18.38
C VAL A 116 -0.14 -15.26 -17.66
N PRO A 117 1.14 -15.63 -17.85
CA PRO A 117 2.23 -14.80 -17.39
C PRO A 117 2.05 -13.45 -18.08
N PRO A 118 2.05 -12.33 -17.34
CA PRO A 118 1.91 -11.04 -17.97
C PRO A 118 3.06 -10.92 -18.98
N THR A 119 2.72 -10.61 -20.24
CA THR A 119 3.67 -10.46 -21.36
C THR A 119 4.74 -9.39 -21.06
N ARG A 120 4.52 -8.60 -20.01
CA ARG A 120 5.55 -7.91 -19.25
C ARG A 120 5.59 -8.49 -17.85
N MET A 121 6.73 -9.04 -17.45
CA MET A 121 7.14 -9.01 -16.04
C MET A 121 6.78 -7.61 -15.51
N PRO A 122 5.96 -7.44 -14.46
CA PRO A 122 6.04 -6.18 -13.74
C PRO A 122 7.51 -6.07 -13.38
N GLY A 123 8.18 -5.02 -13.87
CA GLY A 123 9.55 -4.74 -13.46
C GLY A 123 9.61 -4.80 -11.93
N ALA A 124 10.79 -5.10 -11.38
CA ALA A 124 11.02 -5.15 -9.93
C ALA A 124 10.11 -4.14 -9.22
N PRO A 125 9.36 -4.56 -8.18
CA PRO A 125 8.29 -3.76 -7.58
C PRO A 125 8.76 -2.32 -7.50
N ARG A 126 8.03 -1.39 -8.11
CA ARG A 126 8.43 0.03 -8.13
C ARG A 126 8.38 0.53 -6.69
N ILE A 127 9.49 0.36 -5.98
CA ILE A 127 9.76 1.02 -4.71
C ILE A 127 9.99 2.48 -5.08
N VAL A 128 8.90 3.24 -5.16
CA VAL A 128 8.99 4.69 -5.22
C VAL A 128 9.41 5.11 -3.82
N ARG A 129 10.72 5.22 -3.59
CA ARG A 129 11.23 6.11 -2.55
C ARG A 129 10.92 7.51 -3.06
N LEU A 130 10.07 8.24 -2.33
CA LEU A 130 10.05 9.69 -2.49
C LEU A 130 11.37 10.17 -1.88
N ASP A 131 12.39 10.32 -2.73
CA ASP A 131 13.53 11.14 -2.38
C ASP A 131 13.09 12.62 -2.52
N ASP A 132 13.70 13.50 -1.73
CA ASP A 132 13.29 14.88 -1.41
C ASP A 132 13.07 15.86 -2.59
N ASP A 133 13.22 15.44 -3.84
CA ASP A 133 13.20 16.31 -5.02
C ASP A 133 12.01 16.09 -5.98
N GLY A 134 11.13 15.11 -5.72
CA GLY A 134 9.90 14.91 -6.48
C GLY A 134 10.12 14.68 -7.99
N ARG A 135 11.32 14.27 -8.42
CA ARG A 135 11.67 14.12 -9.83
C ARG A 135 11.51 12.67 -10.29
N TRP A 136 10.84 12.51 -11.42
CA TRP A 136 10.72 11.22 -12.13
C TRP A 136 11.97 11.00 -12.99
N GLU A 137 12.90 10.15 -12.57
CA GLU A 137 13.88 9.59 -13.50
C GLU A 137 13.37 8.25 -14.06
N GLN A 138 13.26 8.17 -15.39
CA GLN A 138 13.03 6.94 -16.12
C GLN A 138 14.40 6.30 -16.39
N PRO A 139 14.65 5.02 -16.03
CA PRO A 139 15.83 4.33 -16.54
C PRO A 139 15.63 3.98 -18.02
N ALA A 140 16.74 4.00 -18.76
CA ALA A 140 16.85 3.70 -20.19
C ALA A 140 16.44 2.25 -20.53
#